data_AF-A0AAI9Y8S6-F1
#
_entry.id   AF-A0AAI9Y8S6-F1
#
_cell.length_a   1.000
_cell.length_b   1.000
_cell.length_c   1.000
_cell.angle_alpha   90.00
_cell.angle_beta   90.00
_cell.angle_gamma   90.00
#
_symmetry.space_group_name_H-M   'P 1'
#
loop_
_entity.id
_entity.type
_entity.pdbx_description
1 polymer ?
#
loop_
_entity_poly.entity_id
_entity_poly.type
_entity_poly.pdbx_seq_one_letter_code
_entity_poly.pdbx_strand_id
1 'polypeptide(L)'
;MTPRYPGRQDVDPTPLAQPLSFPFSTAVAPNRLMKGAMSERVCTWDIANPSKRGAPTEEFLNLYRNWGTGRWGVLLTGNVMIDPAHLEAPGNPAISLEHQPVEGDERFETWRRIAAAGKAGGSLLLAQVGHPGRQVVSAIQSDPVSASDVQLVTDFGGMTFAKPHAATLEEIKKLTEGFVHCAEYLEKAGFDGLQLHGAHGYLMAQFLSQTTNKRTDEYGGSLRNRARFITDVADSIRARTGPGFVMGIKINSVEFQESGFTTDEAAELCQLLEEHKFDFVELSGGTYESSGWHHKRESTRAREAFFLDFAEKIVPHVSKTRTYVTGGVRSVGAMVDILQAGLDGVGIGRPACAEPRLPKDIFENGIKSCVKPLLDEQDFGLGVAMAGSQMLQMGHNEEPMDPSDQKATEGLVKDLTAWKARVAESKGQLYGFARLESAPVFPYGGNAAPARL
;
A
#
# COMPACT_ATOMS: atom_id res chain seq x y z
N MET A 1 5.02 -25.90 17.42
CA MET A 1 4.38 -24.58 17.44
C MET A 1 5.23 -23.66 16.59
N THR A 2 4.61 -22.94 15.67
CA THR A 2 5.27 -21.93 14.81
C THR A 2 5.83 -20.80 15.69
N PRO A 3 7.15 -20.49 15.61
CA PRO A 3 7.73 -19.36 16.33
C PRO A 3 7.05 -18.02 15.98
N ARG A 4 6.66 -17.26 16.99
CA ARG A 4 5.99 -15.95 16.87
C ARG A 4 6.75 -14.85 17.61
N TYR A 5 6.48 -13.59 17.31
CA TYR A 5 7.09 -12.49 18.07
C TYR A 5 6.67 -12.55 19.54
N PRO A 6 7.53 -12.13 20.48
CA PRO A 6 7.12 -11.90 21.85
C PRO A 6 5.94 -10.92 21.89
N GLY A 7 4.94 -11.21 22.73
CA GLY A 7 3.76 -10.38 22.92
C GLY A 7 3.15 -10.63 24.28
N ARG A 8 2.42 -9.63 24.80
CA ARG A 8 1.62 -9.77 26.03
C ARG A 8 0.60 -10.91 25.85
N GLN A 9 0.61 -11.88 26.76
CA GLN A 9 -0.25 -13.07 26.66
C GLN A 9 -1.67 -12.81 27.16
N ASP A 10 -1.80 -11.88 28.09
CA ASP A 10 -3.01 -11.45 28.79
C ASP A 10 -3.77 -10.32 28.06
N VAL A 11 -3.35 -9.94 26.84
CA VAL A 11 -4.04 -8.89 26.07
C VAL A 11 -5.39 -9.36 25.53
N ASP A 12 -6.42 -8.54 25.76
CA ASP A 12 -7.76 -8.67 25.17
C ASP A 12 -7.78 -8.04 23.76
N PRO A 13 -8.02 -8.83 22.69
CA PRO A 13 -8.12 -8.30 21.32
C PRO A 13 -9.47 -7.62 21.02
N THR A 14 -10.45 -7.63 21.93
CA THR A 14 -11.80 -7.09 21.70
C THR A 14 -11.82 -5.66 21.12
N PRO A 15 -10.96 -4.71 21.52
CA PRO A 15 -10.90 -3.38 20.90
C PRO A 15 -10.60 -3.43 19.39
N LEU A 16 -9.76 -4.38 18.95
CA LEU A 16 -9.43 -4.55 17.52
C LEU A 16 -10.61 -5.09 16.72
N ALA A 17 -11.48 -5.88 17.34
CA ALA A 17 -12.66 -6.47 16.70
C ALA A 17 -13.84 -5.49 16.57
N GLN A 18 -13.76 -4.29 17.16
CA GLN A 18 -14.84 -3.31 17.08
C GLN A 18 -14.93 -2.70 15.67
N PRO A 19 -16.14 -2.48 15.13
CA PRO A 19 -16.30 -1.83 13.84
C PRO A 19 -15.77 -0.38 13.88
N LEU A 20 -15.46 0.14 12.69
CA LEU A 20 -15.03 1.52 12.49
C LEU A 20 -15.88 2.19 11.40
N SER A 21 -16.63 3.22 11.78
CA SER A 21 -17.44 4.01 10.84
C SER A 21 -16.61 5.11 10.18
N PHE A 22 -16.70 5.18 8.85
CA PHE A 22 -16.12 6.23 8.05
C PHE A 22 -17.07 7.42 7.92
N PRO A 23 -16.65 8.63 8.33
CA PRO A 23 -17.53 9.74 8.64
C PRO A 23 -18.23 10.37 7.42
N PHE A 24 -17.64 10.29 6.23
CA PHE A 24 -18.14 11.01 5.04
C PHE A 24 -18.81 10.07 4.04
N SER A 25 -18.33 8.83 3.95
CA SER A 25 -18.88 7.76 3.10
C SER A 25 -20.00 6.96 3.76
N THR A 26 -20.17 7.06 5.09
CA THR A 26 -21.06 6.23 5.92
C THR A 26 -20.76 4.73 5.92
N ALA A 27 -19.72 4.29 5.20
CA ALA A 27 -19.26 2.91 5.22
C ALA A 27 -18.75 2.51 6.60
N VAL A 28 -18.80 1.21 6.91
CA VAL A 28 -18.36 0.67 8.20
C VAL A 28 -17.40 -0.49 7.94
N ALA A 29 -16.14 -0.33 8.32
CA ALA A 29 -15.21 -1.45 8.37
C ALA A 29 -15.61 -2.36 9.54
N PRO A 30 -15.64 -3.70 9.36
CA PRO A 30 -16.10 -4.62 10.41
C PRO A 30 -15.16 -4.74 11.60
N ASN A 31 -13.91 -4.27 11.50
CA ASN A 31 -12.92 -4.25 12.58
C ASN A 31 -11.82 -3.20 12.31
N ARG A 32 -10.88 -3.04 13.26
CA ARG A 32 -9.83 -2.01 13.24
C ARG A 32 -8.56 -2.40 12.45
N LEU A 33 -8.53 -3.57 11.81
CA LEU A 33 -7.35 -4.07 11.11
C LEU A 33 -7.44 -3.82 9.60
N MET A 34 -6.37 -3.28 9.02
CA MET A 34 -6.25 -3.02 7.59
C MET A 34 -5.09 -3.83 6.99
N LYS A 35 -5.32 -4.57 5.91
CA LYS A 35 -4.22 -5.07 5.07
C LYS A 35 -3.66 -3.86 4.33
N GLY A 36 -2.42 -3.49 4.67
CA GLY A 36 -1.73 -2.36 4.07
C GLY A 36 -1.41 -2.60 2.60
N ALA A 37 -1.33 -1.52 1.83
CA ALA A 37 -0.94 -1.57 0.43
C ALA A 37 0.47 -2.15 0.25
N MET A 38 0.63 -3.09 -0.68
CA MET A 38 1.89 -3.74 -1.02
C MET A 38 1.90 -4.03 -2.52
N SER A 39 2.94 -3.63 -3.24
CA SER A 39 3.03 -3.82 -4.70
C SER A 39 3.04 -5.31 -5.06
N GLU A 40 1.96 -5.81 -5.64
CA GLU A 40 1.76 -7.24 -5.91
C GLU A 40 2.52 -7.74 -7.13
N ARG A 41 2.72 -6.87 -8.14
CA ARG A 41 3.50 -7.13 -9.36
C ARG A 41 3.09 -8.37 -10.16
N VAL A 42 1.80 -8.72 -10.15
CA VAL A 42 1.23 -9.87 -10.86
C VAL A 42 0.28 -9.50 -12.01
N CYS A 43 0.09 -8.21 -12.30
CA CYS A 43 -0.72 -7.77 -13.45
C CYS A 43 0.09 -7.82 -14.75
N THR A 44 -0.58 -7.69 -15.90
CA THR A 44 0.10 -7.79 -17.20
C THR A 44 1.23 -6.78 -17.37
N TRP A 45 2.29 -7.19 -18.05
CA TRP A 45 3.43 -6.33 -18.39
C TRP A 45 3.84 -6.57 -19.84
N ASP A 46 4.11 -5.47 -20.54
CA ASP A 46 4.69 -5.47 -21.87
C ASP A 46 5.73 -4.35 -21.91
N ILE A 47 6.98 -4.70 -22.24
CA ILE A 47 8.08 -3.74 -22.20
C ILE A 47 7.89 -2.59 -23.21
N ALA A 48 7.27 -2.85 -24.36
CA ALA A 48 7.21 -1.92 -25.49
C ALA A 48 5.86 -1.22 -25.59
N ASN A 49 4.78 -1.82 -25.10
CA ASN A 49 3.43 -1.32 -25.31
C ASN A 49 2.71 -0.97 -23.99
N PRO A 50 2.66 0.31 -23.60
CA PRO A 50 1.96 0.75 -22.39
C PRO A 50 0.49 0.33 -22.31
N SER A 51 -0.27 0.30 -23.42
CA SER A 51 -1.70 -0.06 -23.37
C SER A 51 -1.96 -1.52 -23.00
N LYS A 52 -0.93 -2.39 -23.09
CA LYS A 52 -1.00 -3.79 -22.67
C LYS A 52 -0.60 -4.03 -21.21
N ARG A 53 -0.20 -2.98 -20.49
CA ARG A 53 0.25 -3.08 -19.10
C ARG A 53 -0.92 -2.96 -18.11
N GLY A 54 -0.73 -3.55 -16.94
CA GLY A 54 -1.55 -3.36 -15.77
C GLY A 54 -2.99 -3.85 -15.88
N ALA A 55 -3.30 -4.76 -16.80
CA ALA A 55 -4.56 -5.50 -16.74
C ALA A 55 -4.49 -6.50 -15.58
N PRO A 56 -5.52 -6.56 -14.72
CA PRO A 56 -5.56 -7.53 -13.64
C PRO A 56 -5.57 -8.97 -14.19
N THR A 57 -4.95 -9.87 -13.46
CA THR A 57 -4.81 -11.29 -13.81
C THR A 57 -5.61 -12.17 -12.84
N GLU A 58 -5.75 -13.45 -13.15
CA GLU A 58 -6.32 -14.43 -12.22
C GLU A 58 -5.49 -14.54 -10.94
N GLU A 59 -4.15 -14.41 -11.01
CA GLU A 59 -3.29 -14.33 -9.83
C GLU A 59 -3.66 -13.15 -8.93
N PHE A 60 -3.87 -11.96 -9.52
CA PHE A 60 -4.31 -10.78 -8.77
C PHE A 60 -5.67 -11.02 -8.12
N LEU A 61 -6.63 -11.61 -8.84
CA LEU A 61 -7.94 -11.99 -8.29
C LEU A 61 -7.80 -12.94 -7.09
N ASN A 62 -7.00 -13.98 -7.21
CA ASN A 62 -6.80 -14.98 -6.17
C ASN A 62 -6.21 -14.38 -4.88
N LEU A 63 -5.34 -13.36 -4.99
CA LEU A 63 -4.86 -12.61 -3.82
C LEU A 63 -6.01 -12.04 -2.99
N TYR A 64 -6.93 -11.31 -3.63
CA TYR A 64 -8.06 -10.68 -2.94
C TYR A 64 -9.13 -11.68 -2.54
N ARG A 65 -9.28 -12.79 -3.27
CA ARG A 65 -10.12 -13.91 -2.79
C ARG A 65 -9.59 -14.45 -1.47
N ASN A 66 -8.29 -14.72 -1.39
CA ASN A 66 -7.67 -15.33 -0.22
C ASN A 66 -7.66 -14.36 0.97
N TRP A 67 -7.23 -13.11 0.78
CA TRP A 67 -7.36 -12.08 1.82
C TRP A 67 -8.80 -11.77 2.19
N GLY A 68 -9.73 -11.82 1.23
CA GLY A 68 -11.16 -11.59 1.43
C GLY A 68 -11.80 -12.53 2.46
N THR A 69 -11.24 -13.73 2.65
CA THR A 69 -11.68 -14.69 3.68
C THR A 69 -11.04 -14.49 5.06
N GLY A 70 -10.07 -13.58 5.18
CA GLY A 70 -9.24 -13.39 6.38
C GLY A 70 -9.87 -12.55 7.50
N ARG A 71 -11.12 -12.08 7.34
CA ARG A 71 -11.82 -11.16 8.24
C ARG A 71 -11.11 -9.82 8.46
N TRP A 72 -10.48 -9.27 7.43
CA TRP A 72 -9.91 -7.93 7.49
C TRP A 72 -11.01 -6.86 7.61
N GLY A 73 -10.71 -5.74 8.27
CA GLY A 73 -11.59 -4.58 8.28
C GLY A 73 -11.56 -3.86 6.93
N VAL A 74 -10.34 -3.52 6.50
CA VAL A 74 -10.07 -2.90 5.20
C VAL A 74 -9.01 -3.71 4.46
N LEU A 75 -9.24 -3.96 3.17
CA LEU A 75 -8.24 -4.48 2.25
C LEU A 75 -7.81 -3.36 1.31
N LEU A 76 -6.53 -3.01 1.31
CA LEU A 76 -5.94 -2.13 0.31
C LEU A 76 -5.24 -2.94 -0.77
N THR A 77 -5.44 -2.54 -2.02
CA THR A 77 -4.53 -2.98 -3.09
C THR A 77 -3.15 -2.33 -2.96
N GLY A 78 -2.15 -2.89 -3.63
CA GLY A 78 -0.97 -2.14 -4.04
C GLY A 78 -1.30 -1.07 -5.08
N ASN A 79 -0.25 -0.36 -5.52
CA ASN A 79 -0.37 0.79 -6.43
C ASN A 79 -1.14 0.46 -7.71
N VAL A 80 -2.37 0.97 -7.83
CA VAL A 80 -3.11 1.10 -9.08
C VAL A 80 -2.69 2.41 -9.73
N MET A 81 -1.92 2.30 -10.82
CA MET A 81 -1.38 3.47 -11.51
C MET A 81 -2.43 4.09 -12.44
N ILE A 82 -2.50 5.42 -12.44
CA ILE A 82 -3.41 6.16 -13.34
C ILE A 82 -2.89 6.24 -14.78
N ASP A 83 -1.63 5.87 -15.01
CA ASP A 83 -0.98 5.88 -16.31
C ASP A 83 -0.05 4.66 -16.48
N PRO A 84 -0.32 3.75 -17.42
CA PRO A 84 0.52 2.57 -17.64
C PRO A 84 1.90 2.89 -18.23
N ALA A 85 2.14 4.12 -18.71
CA ALA A 85 3.47 4.59 -19.07
C ALA A 85 4.29 4.99 -17.82
N HIS A 86 3.65 5.19 -16.67
CA HIS A 86 4.28 5.62 -15.43
C HIS A 86 3.99 4.59 -14.32
N LEU A 87 4.88 3.61 -14.17
CA LEU A 87 4.76 2.54 -13.17
C LEU A 87 5.83 2.64 -12.08
N GLU A 88 5.50 2.18 -10.88
CA GLU A 88 6.47 1.96 -9.79
C GLU A 88 7.33 0.75 -10.12
N ALA A 89 6.68 -0.32 -10.59
CA ALA A 89 7.34 -1.52 -11.05
C ALA A 89 6.56 -2.24 -12.16
N PRO A 90 7.25 -3.02 -13.00
CA PRO A 90 6.62 -3.97 -13.91
C PRO A 90 5.65 -4.89 -13.16
N GLY A 91 4.43 -4.99 -13.69
CA GLY A 91 3.33 -5.80 -13.14
C GLY A 91 2.41 -5.07 -12.16
N ASN A 92 2.56 -3.75 -11.96
CA ASN A 92 1.54 -2.98 -11.23
C ASN A 92 0.20 -3.00 -11.99
N PRO A 93 -0.96 -3.05 -11.29
CA PRO A 93 -2.25 -2.76 -11.90
C PRO A 93 -2.30 -1.30 -12.40
N ALA A 94 -3.07 -1.04 -13.45
CA ALA A 94 -3.26 0.31 -13.97
C ALA A 94 -4.67 0.53 -14.53
N ILE A 95 -5.22 1.71 -14.27
CA ILE A 95 -6.50 2.20 -14.81
C ILE A 95 -6.26 3.62 -15.32
N SER A 96 -6.14 3.78 -16.64
CA SER A 96 -5.98 5.09 -17.29
C SER A 96 -7.28 5.56 -17.94
N LEU A 97 -7.26 6.81 -18.43
CA LEU A 97 -8.35 7.44 -19.16
C LEU A 97 -8.79 6.65 -20.41
N GLU A 98 -7.93 5.79 -20.95
CA GLU A 98 -8.24 4.95 -22.11
C GLU A 98 -9.10 3.72 -21.73
N HIS A 99 -9.10 3.31 -20.46
CA HIS A 99 -9.86 2.16 -20.00
C HIS A 99 -11.28 2.58 -19.62
N GLN A 100 -12.27 2.09 -20.36
CA GLN A 100 -13.68 2.37 -20.10
C GLN A 100 -14.33 1.22 -19.30
N PRO A 101 -15.20 1.52 -18.32
CA PRO A 101 -15.90 0.50 -17.52
C PRO A 101 -17.08 -0.08 -18.30
N VAL A 102 -16.78 -0.88 -19.33
CA VAL A 102 -17.76 -1.46 -20.25
C VAL A 102 -18.09 -2.88 -19.82
N GLU A 103 -19.37 -3.19 -19.61
CA GLU A 103 -19.81 -4.56 -19.29
C GLU A 103 -19.42 -5.53 -20.40
N GLY A 104 -18.88 -6.69 -20.01
CA GLY A 104 -18.37 -7.70 -20.93
C GLY A 104 -16.95 -7.42 -21.48
N ASP A 105 -16.35 -6.26 -21.19
CA ASP A 105 -14.91 -6.06 -21.37
C ASP A 105 -14.15 -6.87 -20.30
N GLU A 106 -13.21 -7.72 -20.73
CA GLU A 106 -12.53 -8.65 -19.83
C GLU A 106 -11.73 -7.95 -18.72
N ARG A 107 -11.13 -6.78 -19.00
CA ARG A 107 -10.40 -6.01 -17.98
C ARG A 107 -11.39 -5.53 -16.91
N PHE A 108 -12.52 -4.95 -17.31
CA PHE A 108 -13.54 -4.48 -16.38
C PHE A 108 -14.20 -5.61 -15.60
N GLU A 109 -14.56 -6.71 -16.25
CA GLU A 109 -15.16 -7.87 -15.57
C GLU A 109 -14.19 -8.54 -14.59
N THR A 110 -12.88 -8.51 -14.87
CA THR A 110 -11.88 -8.97 -13.91
C THR A 110 -11.83 -8.08 -12.66
N TRP A 111 -11.86 -6.76 -12.82
CA TRP A 111 -11.96 -5.82 -11.69
C TRP A 111 -13.22 -6.04 -10.86
N ARG A 112 -14.37 -6.32 -11.50
CA ARG A 112 -15.61 -6.68 -10.80
C ARG A 112 -15.49 -7.96 -9.99
N ARG A 113 -14.86 -8.99 -10.55
CA ARG A 113 -14.60 -10.26 -9.85
C ARG A 113 -13.67 -10.06 -8.66
N ILE A 114 -12.63 -9.21 -8.79
CA ILE A 114 -11.74 -8.84 -7.69
C ILE A 114 -12.51 -8.15 -6.57
N ALA A 115 -13.37 -7.17 -6.90
CA ALA A 115 -14.19 -6.47 -5.93
C ALA A 115 -15.09 -7.42 -5.13
N ALA A 116 -15.82 -8.29 -5.84
CA ALA A 116 -16.67 -9.29 -5.21
C ALA A 116 -15.88 -10.25 -4.31
N ALA A 117 -14.71 -10.72 -4.76
CA ALA A 117 -13.88 -11.66 -4.02
C ALA A 117 -13.27 -11.04 -2.75
N GLY A 118 -12.74 -9.82 -2.83
CA GLY A 118 -12.16 -9.12 -1.67
C GLY A 118 -13.18 -8.83 -0.57
N LYS A 119 -14.44 -8.60 -0.95
CA LYS A 119 -15.53 -8.23 -0.05
C LYS A 119 -16.29 -9.45 0.51
N ALA A 120 -16.00 -10.66 0.04
CA ALA A 120 -16.76 -11.86 0.38
C ALA A 120 -16.83 -12.17 1.89
N GLY A 121 -15.80 -11.79 2.66
CA GLY A 121 -15.78 -11.92 4.12
C GLY A 121 -16.22 -10.67 4.90
N GLY A 122 -16.81 -9.68 4.23
CA GLY A 122 -17.31 -8.44 4.82
C GLY A 122 -16.29 -7.30 4.92
N SER A 123 -15.05 -7.50 4.47
CA SER A 123 -14.03 -6.44 4.39
C SER A 123 -14.48 -5.34 3.43
N LEU A 124 -14.11 -4.09 3.70
CA LEU A 124 -14.15 -3.04 2.68
C LEU A 124 -12.94 -3.19 1.76
N LEU A 125 -13.14 -3.19 0.43
CA LEU A 125 -12.06 -3.25 -0.55
C LEU A 125 -11.82 -1.89 -1.18
N LEU A 126 -10.62 -1.36 -0.98
CA LEU A 126 -10.18 -0.07 -1.49
C LEU A 126 -8.94 -0.26 -2.38
N ALA A 127 -8.88 0.48 -3.49
CA ALA A 127 -7.67 0.52 -4.30
C ALA A 127 -6.72 1.61 -3.81
N GLN A 128 -5.43 1.31 -3.65
CA GLN A 128 -4.45 2.38 -3.47
C GLN A 128 -4.10 2.95 -4.85
N VAL A 129 -4.50 4.20 -5.12
CA VAL A 129 -4.32 4.85 -6.42
C VAL A 129 -3.16 5.84 -6.37
N GLY A 130 -2.26 5.79 -7.34
CA GLY A 130 -1.03 6.56 -7.33
C GLY A 130 -0.47 6.90 -8.72
N HIS A 131 0.58 7.72 -8.69
CA HIS A 131 1.42 8.02 -9.84
C HIS A 131 2.87 8.18 -9.36
N PRO A 132 3.86 7.53 -10.00
CA PRO A 132 5.22 7.50 -9.46
C PRO A 132 5.93 8.86 -9.53
N GLY A 133 5.49 9.74 -10.44
CA GLY A 133 6.12 11.03 -10.70
C GLY A 133 7.61 10.83 -11.05
N ARG A 134 8.50 11.57 -10.40
CA ARG A 134 9.96 11.44 -10.60
C ARG A 134 10.57 10.07 -10.21
N GLN A 135 9.81 9.17 -9.59
CA GLN A 135 10.29 7.85 -9.13
C GLN A 135 9.98 6.70 -10.10
N VAL A 136 9.52 6.99 -11.32
CA VAL A 136 9.51 5.96 -12.37
C VAL A 136 10.94 5.73 -12.86
N VAL A 137 11.37 4.48 -12.92
CA VAL A 137 12.71 4.15 -13.42
C VAL A 137 12.84 4.55 -14.90
N SER A 138 14.01 5.04 -15.29
CA SER A 138 14.26 5.60 -16.62
C SER A 138 14.03 4.61 -17.77
N ALA A 139 14.15 3.30 -17.48
CA ALA A 139 13.87 2.24 -18.43
C ALA A 139 12.37 2.07 -18.75
N ILE A 140 11.47 2.55 -17.88
CA ILE A 140 10.01 2.53 -18.10
C ILE A 140 9.56 3.84 -18.75
N GLN A 141 10.07 4.97 -18.25
CA GLN A 141 9.74 6.30 -18.72
C GLN A 141 10.95 7.24 -18.62
N SER A 142 11.35 7.82 -19.76
CA SER A 142 12.52 8.70 -19.86
C SER A 142 12.19 10.18 -19.63
N ASP A 143 10.92 10.57 -19.67
CA ASP A 143 10.46 11.94 -19.43
C ASP A 143 9.31 11.97 -18.40
N PRO A 144 9.61 11.73 -17.12
CA PRO A 144 8.58 11.72 -16.09
C PRO A 144 8.08 13.11 -15.73
N VAL A 145 6.84 13.20 -15.28
CA VAL A 145 6.26 14.43 -14.74
C VAL A 145 6.44 14.52 -13.21
N SER A 146 6.65 15.72 -12.69
CA SER A 146 6.75 16.02 -11.25
C SER A 146 6.25 17.43 -10.95
N ALA A 147 6.17 17.81 -9.67
CA ALA A 147 5.88 19.18 -9.26
C ALA A 147 6.91 20.19 -9.79
N SER A 148 8.17 19.78 -9.88
CA SER A 148 9.30 20.56 -10.44
C SER A 148 10.36 19.63 -11.04
N ASP A 149 11.33 20.21 -11.76
CA ASP A 149 12.37 19.48 -12.52
C ASP A 149 13.52 18.94 -11.64
N VAL A 150 13.22 18.54 -10.40
CA VAL A 150 14.20 18.01 -9.44
C VAL A 150 14.36 16.51 -9.64
N GLN A 151 15.49 16.07 -10.18
CA GLN A 151 15.78 14.64 -10.36
C GLN A 151 15.95 13.91 -9.03
N LEU A 152 15.46 12.66 -8.95
CA LEU A 152 15.82 11.74 -7.88
C LEU A 152 17.20 11.12 -8.17
N VAL A 153 18.16 11.34 -7.27
CA VAL A 153 19.49 10.72 -7.35
C VAL A 153 19.67 9.84 -6.11
N THR A 154 19.86 8.54 -6.31
CA THR A 154 20.02 7.56 -5.23
C THR A 154 20.84 6.36 -5.70
N ASP A 155 21.59 5.75 -4.78
CA ASP A 155 22.30 4.49 -5.02
C ASP A 155 21.42 3.26 -4.68
N PHE A 156 20.16 3.48 -4.30
CA PHE A 156 19.26 2.43 -3.84
C PHE A 156 18.93 1.42 -4.96
N GLY A 157 19.39 0.18 -4.77
CA GLY A 157 19.02 -0.96 -5.62
C GLY A 157 19.51 -0.90 -7.07
N GLY A 158 20.47 -0.03 -7.39
CA GLY A 158 20.96 0.17 -8.76
C GLY A 158 19.92 0.75 -9.72
N MET A 159 18.84 1.34 -9.19
CA MET A 159 17.81 1.98 -9.98
C MET A 159 18.25 3.37 -10.45
N THR A 160 17.96 3.66 -11.72
CA THR A 160 18.22 4.98 -12.30
C THR A 160 16.89 5.65 -12.62
N PHE A 161 16.75 6.91 -12.21
CA PHE A 161 15.56 7.73 -12.46
C PHE A 161 15.90 8.86 -13.43
N ALA A 162 15.01 9.11 -14.40
CA ALA A 162 15.18 10.22 -15.33
C ALA A 162 14.89 11.57 -14.64
N LYS A 163 15.46 12.66 -15.17
CA LYS A 163 15.13 14.01 -14.71
C LYS A 163 13.69 14.32 -15.14
N PRO A 164 12.78 14.69 -14.22
CA PRO A 164 11.42 15.01 -14.60
C PRO A 164 11.31 16.40 -15.23
N HIS A 165 10.25 16.64 -16.00
CA HIS A 165 9.79 18.00 -16.29
C HIS A 165 8.80 18.48 -15.21
N ALA A 166 8.73 19.80 -15.03
CA ALA A 166 7.76 20.42 -14.15
C ALA A 166 6.38 20.42 -14.81
N ALA A 167 5.37 19.86 -14.15
CA ALA A 167 4.02 19.79 -14.67
C ALA A 167 3.47 21.19 -15.00
N THR A 168 2.97 21.36 -16.21
CA THR A 168 2.16 22.52 -16.58
C THR A 168 0.79 22.48 -15.87
N LEU A 169 0.07 23.60 -15.85
CA LEU A 169 -1.29 23.62 -15.29
C LEU A 169 -2.25 22.68 -16.06
N GLU A 170 -2.02 22.48 -17.36
CA GLU A 170 -2.80 21.55 -18.19
C GLU A 170 -2.50 20.10 -17.83
N GLU A 171 -1.23 19.76 -17.58
CA GLU A 171 -0.83 18.42 -17.11
C GLU A 171 -1.36 18.14 -15.71
N ILE A 172 -1.35 19.13 -14.79
CA ILE A 172 -1.96 18.98 -13.46
C ILE A 172 -3.45 18.66 -13.59
N LYS A 173 -4.18 19.34 -14.49
CA LYS A 173 -5.59 19.02 -14.78
C LYS A 173 -5.76 17.61 -15.34
N LYS A 174 -4.90 17.19 -16.28
CA LYS A 174 -4.93 15.83 -16.85
C LYS A 174 -4.63 14.74 -15.81
N LEU A 175 -3.65 14.98 -14.94
CA LEU A 175 -3.32 14.11 -13.82
C LEU A 175 -4.50 14.00 -12.86
N THR A 176 -5.13 15.14 -12.53
CA THR A 176 -6.35 15.19 -11.72
C THR A 176 -7.45 14.33 -12.33
N GLU A 177 -7.74 14.51 -13.62
CA GLU A 177 -8.72 13.70 -14.35
C GLU A 177 -8.39 12.20 -14.32
N GLY A 178 -7.10 11.83 -14.41
CA GLY A 178 -6.66 10.44 -14.28
C GLY A 178 -7.02 9.80 -12.93
N PHE A 179 -6.80 10.51 -11.82
CA PHE A 179 -7.21 10.04 -10.49
C PHE A 179 -8.74 9.91 -10.37
N VAL A 180 -9.48 10.90 -10.89
CA VAL A 180 -10.94 10.92 -10.79
C VAL A 180 -11.59 9.82 -11.63
N HIS A 181 -11.11 9.63 -12.87
CA HIS A 181 -11.55 8.54 -13.74
C HIS A 181 -11.28 7.17 -13.11
N CYS A 182 -10.10 6.98 -12.50
CA CYS A 182 -9.78 5.75 -11.78
C CYS A 182 -10.79 5.50 -10.63
N ALA A 183 -11.16 6.54 -9.88
CA ALA A 183 -12.17 6.45 -8.81
C ALA A 183 -13.54 6.00 -9.33
N GLU A 184 -14.05 6.61 -10.39
CA GLU A 184 -15.33 6.24 -11.01
C GLU A 184 -15.30 4.81 -11.58
N TYR A 185 -14.19 4.42 -12.21
CA TYR A 185 -14.00 3.08 -12.73
C TYR A 185 -14.09 2.05 -11.61
N LEU A 186 -13.41 2.30 -10.49
CA LEU A 186 -13.39 1.42 -9.32
C LEU A 186 -14.77 1.33 -8.65
N GLU A 187 -15.47 2.45 -8.51
CA GLU A 187 -16.85 2.48 -7.98
C GLU A 187 -17.77 1.61 -8.85
N LYS A 188 -17.72 1.79 -10.18
CA LYS A 188 -18.49 0.96 -11.13
C LYS A 188 -18.10 -0.51 -11.09
N ALA A 189 -16.82 -0.81 -10.81
CA ALA A 189 -16.35 -2.17 -10.62
C ALA A 189 -16.80 -2.78 -9.27
N GLY A 190 -17.33 -1.98 -8.34
CA GLY A 190 -17.86 -2.44 -7.05
C GLY A 190 -16.90 -2.35 -5.87
N PHE A 191 -15.78 -1.65 -6.02
CA PHE A 191 -14.91 -1.28 -4.90
C PHE A 191 -15.66 -0.34 -3.95
N ASP A 192 -15.37 -0.46 -2.65
CA ASP A 192 -15.98 0.43 -1.65
C ASP A 192 -15.35 1.83 -1.67
N GLY A 193 -14.17 1.99 -2.26
CA GLY A 193 -13.46 3.25 -2.26
C GLY A 193 -12.06 3.18 -2.84
N LEU A 194 -11.28 4.21 -2.53
CA LEU A 194 -9.86 4.27 -2.81
C LEU A 194 -9.06 4.88 -1.65
N GLN A 195 -7.76 4.66 -1.70
CA GLN A 195 -6.77 5.41 -0.94
C GLN A 195 -5.83 6.13 -1.92
N LEU A 196 -5.74 7.46 -1.86
CA LEU A 196 -4.74 8.21 -2.61
C LEU A 196 -3.35 7.99 -2.02
N HIS A 197 -2.33 7.84 -2.87
CA HIS A 197 -0.95 7.66 -2.43
C HIS A 197 -0.19 9.00 -2.37
N GLY A 198 -0.31 9.70 -1.24
CA GLY A 198 0.38 10.95 -0.91
C GLY A 198 1.67 10.79 -0.09
N ALA A 199 2.37 9.67 -0.23
CA ALA A 199 3.50 9.29 0.62
C ALA A 199 4.68 8.74 -0.21
N HIS A 200 5.77 8.41 0.48
CA HIS A 200 6.95 7.69 -0.05
C HIS A 200 7.67 8.37 -1.23
N GLY A 201 7.36 9.65 -1.47
CA GLY A 201 7.94 10.46 -2.53
C GLY A 201 7.33 10.22 -3.91
N TYR A 202 6.12 9.63 -3.99
CA TYR A 202 5.32 9.60 -5.22
C TYR A 202 4.74 10.97 -5.56
N LEU A 203 4.07 11.10 -6.72
CA LEU A 203 3.71 12.40 -7.30
C LEU A 203 3.02 13.36 -6.31
N MET A 204 2.02 12.90 -5.56
CA MET A 204 1.35 13.74 -4.57
C MET A 204 2.27 14.19 -3.43
N ALA A 205 3.15 13.30 -2.94
CA ALA A 205 4.19 13.68 -1.98
C ALA A 205 5.20 14.66 -2.60
N GLN A 206 5.49 14.56 -3.90
CA GLN A 206 6.38 15.49 -4.60
C GLN A 206 5.80 16.90 -4.66
N PHE A 207 4.47 17.05 -4.74
CA PHE A 207 3.80 18.35 -4.60
C PHE A 207 3.81 18.85 -3.15
N LEU A 208 3.67 17.97 -2.16
CA LEU A 208 3.67 18.35 -0.74
C LEU A 208 5.03 18.81 -0.23
N SER A 209 6.12 18.17 -0.65
CA SER A 209 7.45 18.40 -0.08
C SER A 209 8.13 19.64 -0.68
N GLN A 210 8.73 20.47 0.19
CA GLN A 210 9.51 21.63 -0.24
C GLN A 210 10.82 21.23 -0.92
N THR A 211 11.31 20.00 -0.74
CA THR A 211 12.55 19.52 -1.38
C THR A 211 12.35 19.25 -2.86
N THR A 212 11.13 18.85 -3.26
CA THR A 212 10.76 18.50 -4.65
C THR A 212 9.85 19.52 -5.32
N ASN A 213 9.06 20.29 -4.57
CA ASN A 213 8.19 21.34 -5.12
C ASN A 213 8.86 22.71 -4.99
N LYS A 214 9.37 23.21 -6.12
CA LYS A 214 10.00 24.53 -6.26
C LYS A 214 9.10 25.53 -7.00
N ARG A 215 7.81 25.25 -7.12
CA ARG A 215 6.86 26.10 -7.84
C ARG A 215 6.63 27.42 -7.13
N THR A 216 6.34 28.45 -7.91
CA THR A 216 6.00 29.81 -7.44
C THR A 216 4.55 30.19 -7.78
N ASP A 217 3.79 29.27 -8.36
CA ASP A 217 2.37 29.45 -8.69
C ASP A 217 1.46 28.94 -7.55
N GLU A 218 0.17 28.76 -7.85
CA GLU A 218 -0.84 28.32 -6.88
C GLU A 218 -0.65 26.90 -6.33
N TYR A 219 0.28 26.12 -6.90
CA TYR A 219 0.62 24.77 -6.44
C TYR A 219 1.94 24.73 -5.65
N GLY A 220 2.57 25.86 -5.34
CA GLY A 220 3.84 25.96 -4.61
C GLY A 220 3.87 26.97 -3.47
N GLY A 221 4.98 27.00 -2.72
CA GLY A 221 5.15 27.90 -1.58
C GLY A 221 4.47 27.38 -0.32
N SER A 222 3.36 27.98 0.10
CA SER A 222 2.66 27.63 1.36
C SER A 222 2.15 26.19 1.39
N LEU A 223 1.95 25.59 2.58
CA LEU A 223 1.42 24.23 2.69
C LEU A 223 0.07 24.07 1.97
N ARG A 224 -0.84 25.03 2.12
CA ARG A 224 -2.14 25.04 1.42
C ARG A 224 -1.99 24.96 -0.11
N ASN A 225 -1.05 25.71 -0.69
CA ASN A 225 -0.78 25.63 -2.12
C ASN A 225 -0.14 24.31 -2.52
N ARG A 226 0.82 23.80 -1.73
CA ARG A 226 1.46 22.52 -1.98
C ARG A 226 0.49 21.33 -1.87
N ALA A 227 -0.49 21.43 -0.98
CA ALA A 227 -1.58 20.47 -0.82
C ALA A 227 -2.67 20.60 -1.88
N ARG A 228 -2.71 21.70 -2.65
CA ARG A 228 -3.78 22.01 -3.61
C ARG A 228 -4.03 20.88 -4.62
N PHE A 229 -2.96 20.26 -5.13
CA PHE A 229 -3.12 19.13 -6.05
C PHE A 229 -3.92 17.98 -5.43
N ILE A 230 -3.69 17.67 -4.15
CA ILE A 230 -4.43 16.62 -3.44
C ILE A 230 -5.88 17.04 -3.21
N THR A 231 -6.12 18.29 -2.80
CA THR A 231 -7.47 18.78 -2.52
C THR A 231 -8.33 18.91 -3.78
N ASP A 232 -7.73 19.36 -4.89
CA ASP A 232 -8.43 19.45 -6.19
C ASP A 232 -8.83 18.06 -6.70
N VAL A 233 -7.94 17.06 -6.53
CA VAL A 233 -8.26 15.65 -6.79
C VAL A 233 -9.38 15.16 -5.89
N ALA A 234 -9.30 15.43 -4.58
CA ALA A 234 -10.29 15.00 -3.60
C ALA A 234 -11.69 15.56 -3.90
N ASP A 235 -11.79 16.87 -4.13
CA ASP A 235 -13.05 17.54 -4.43
C ASP A 235 -13.65 17.03 -5.74
N SER A 236 -12.81 16.79 -6.75
CA SER A 236 -13.24 16.26 -8.04
C SER A 236 -13.73 14.80 -7.94
N ILE A 237 -13.08 13.97 -7.12
CA ILE A 237 -13.56 12.61 -6.81
C ILE A 237 -14.92 12.69 -6.12
N ARG A 238 -15.04 13.52 -5.08
CA ARG A 238 -16.30 13.70 -4.33
C ARG A 238 -17.45 14.22 -5.19
N ALA A 239 -17.16 14.99 -6.23
CA ALA A 239 -18.15 15.47 -7.18
C ALA A 239 -18.63 14.39 -8.18
N ARG A 240 -17.87 13.31 -8.36
CA ARG A 240 -18.09 12.30 -9.41
C ARG A 240 -18.38 10.89 -8.92
N THR A 241 -18.10 10.60 -7.65
CA THR A 241 -18.47 9.33 -7.02
C THR A 241 -19.67 9.47 -6.09
N GLY A 242 -20.34 8.35 -5.80
CA GLY A 242 -21.46 8.30 -4.90
C GLY A 242 -21.08 8.62 -3.44
N PRO A 243 -22.05 9.04 -2.62
CA PRO A 243 -21.80 9.38 -1.21
C PRO A 243 -21.39 8.17 -0.35
N GLY A 244 -21.49 6.94 -0.88
CA GLY A 244 -21.03 5.72 -0.23
C GLY A 244 -19.55 5.39 -0.46
N PHE A 245 -18.88 6.10 -1.38
CA PHE A 245 -17.53 5.79 -1.81
C PHE A 245 -16.51 6.27 -0.76
N VAL A 246 -15.70 5.38 -0.20
CA VAL A 246 -14.68 5.71 0.80
C VAL A 246 -13.50 6.40 0.12
N MET A 247 -13.04 7.52 0.67
CA MET A 247 -11.81 8.17 0.21
C MET A 247 -10.82 8.29 1.36
N GLY A 248 -9.73 7.53 1.28
CA GLY A 248 -8.59 7.66 2.17
C GLY A 248 -7.40 8.30 1.49
N ILE A 249 -6.38 8.63 2.27
CA ILE A 249 -5.05 8.99 1.77
C ILE A 249 -3.97 8.41 2.67
N LYS A 250 -2.88 7.92 2.08
CA LYS A 250 -1.65 7.62 2.81
C LYS A 250 -0.70 8.80 2.69
N ILE A 251 -0.22 9.33 3.81
CA ILE A 251 0.76 10.43 3.85
C ILE A 251 2.02 10.05 4.61
N ASN A 252 3.12 10.74 4.30
CA ASN A 252 4.32 10.68 5.14
C ASN A 252 4.05 11.41 6.45
N SER A 253 4.51 10.82 7.55
CA SER A 253 4.40 11.42 8.88
C SER A 253 5.61 12.30 9.22
N VAL A 254 6.74 12.05 8.55
CA VAL A 254 7.93 12.90 8.51
C VAL A 254 8.79 12.51 7.30
N GLU A 255 9.42 13.49 6.68
CA GLU A 255 10.55 13.26 5.76
C GLU A 255 11.85 13.55 6.51
N PHE A 256 12.74 12.55 6.60
CA PHE A 256 14.04 12.68 7.28
C PHE A 256 15.07 13.41 6.41
N GLN A 257 14.68 14.54 5.85
CA GLN A 257 15.48 15.42 5.00
C GLN A 257 15.50 16.83 5.60
N GLU A 258 16.60 17.56 5.39
CA GLU A 258 16.64 18.98 5.72
C GLU A 258 15.59 19.73 4.89
N SER A 259 14.69 20.47 5.55
CA SER A 259 13.52 21.12 4.93
C SER A 259 12.47 20.17 4.31
N GLY A 260 12.42 18.91 4.75
CA GLY A 260 11.36 17.97 4.38
C GLY A 260 10.03 18.22 5.08
N PHE A 261 9.00 17.48 4.67
CA PHE A 261 7.68 17.50 5.30
C PHE A 261 7.75 17.19 6.80
N THR A 262 7.22 18.10 7.63
CA THR A 262 7.33 18.04 9.10
C THR A 262 6.08 17.46 9.76
N THR A 263 6.16 17.06 11.03
CA THR A 263 5.00 16.58 11.79
C THR A 263 3.96 17.68 12.04
N ASP A 264 4.37 18.93 12.18
CA ASP A 264 3.46 20.07 12.33
C ASP A 264 2.71 20.33 11.01
N GLU A 265 3.42 20.26 9.87
CA GLU A 265 2.77 20.30 8.54
C GLU A 265 1.86 19.10 8.31
N ALA A 266 2.17 17.92 8.87
CA ALA A 266 1.30 16.76 8.82
C ALA A 266 -0.01 16.99 9.59
N ALA A 267 0.05 17.63 10.76
CA ALA A 267 -1.15 18.00 11.52
C ALA A 267 -2.02 19.02 10.78
N GLU A 268 -1.42 20.08 10.22
CA GLU A 268 -2.16 21.06 9.40
C GLU A 268 -2.73 20.43 8.11
N LEU A 269 -1.97 19.53 7.46
CA LEU A 269 -2.47 18.79 6.30
C LEU A 269 -3.67 17.92 6.68
N CYS A 270 -3.65 17.22 7.81
CA CYS A 270 -4.79 16.41 8.24
C CYS A 270 -6.06 17.24 8.47
N GLN A 271 -5.95 18.49 8.91
CA GLN A 271 -7.09 19.41 8.98
C GLN A 271 -7.65 19.73 7.59
N LEU A 272 -6.78 20.07 6.63
CA LEU A 272 -7.20 20.28 5.24
C LEU A 272 -7.86 19.02 4.67
N LEU A 273 -7.31 17.84 4.92
CA LEU A 273 -7.90 16.58 4.46
C LEU A 273 -9.31 16.34 5.06
N GLU A 274 -9.56 16.73 6.31
CA GLU A 274 -10.90 16.68 6.89
C GLU A 274 -11.88 17.66 6.23
N GLU A 275 -11.43 18.88 5.92
CA GLU A 275 -12.23 19.87 5.17
C GLU A 275 -12.66 19.34 3.79
N HIS A 276 -11.76 18.59 3.14
CA HIS A 276 -11.97 17.93 1.85
C HIS A 276 -12.54 16.50 1.96
N LYS A 277 -13.14 16.17 3.11
CA LYS A 277 -13.94 14.97 3.34
C LYS A 277 -13.21 13.64 3.09
N PHE A 278 -11.95 13.54 3.47
CA PHE A 278 -11.27 12.24 3.54
C PHE A 278 -11.83 11.43 4.71
N ASP A 279 -12.28 10.20 4.45
CA ASP A 279 -12.80 9.30 5.47
C ASP A 279 -11.73 8.85 6.46
N PHE A 280 -10.50 8.66 5.96
CA PHE A 280 -9.37 8.32 6.79
C PHE A 280 -8.03 8.80 6.22
N VAL A 281 -7.07 8.97 7.11
CA VAL A 281 -5.66 9.17 6.80
C VAL A 281 -4.85 7.99 7.34
N GLU A 282 -4.02 7.38 6.50
CA GLU A 282 -3.03 6.39 6.92
C GLU A 282 -1.65 7.04 7.02
N LEU A 283 -1.07 7.00 8.21
CA LEU A 283 0.25 7.54 8.48
C LEU A 283 1.33 6.47 8.23
N SER A 284 2.33 6.85 7.45
CA SER A 284 3.52 6.04 7.14
C SER A 284 4.79 6.86 7.26
N GLY A 285 5.97 6.23 7.42
CA GLY A 285 7.26 6.92 7.52
C GLY A 285 8.22 6.59 6.36
N GLY A 286 9.02 7.58 5.93
CA GLY A 286 10.20 7.42 5.04
C GLY A 286 9.99 7.72 3.54
N THR A 287 11.09 7.86 2.79
CA THR A 287 11.15 7.98 1.31
C THR A 287 12.31 7.16 0.73
N TYR A 288 12.44 7.05 -0.61
CA TYR A 288 13.60 6.37 -1.25
C TYR A 288 14.94 7.11 -1.06
N GLU A 289 14.92 8.41 -0.78
CA GLU A 289 16.13 9.22 -0.55
C GLU A 289 16.58 9.20 0.91
N SER A 290 15.64 9.09 1.83
CA SER A 290 15.90 8.89 3.25
C SER A 290 14.97 7.80 3.73
N SER A 291 15.44 6.56 3.56
CA SER A 291 14.78 5.39 4.08
C SER A 291 14.81 5.48 5.61
N GLY A 292 13.76 6.02 6.20
CA GLY A 292 13.46 5.89 7.65
C GLY A 292 13.45 4.42 8.12
N TRP A 293 13.57 3.47 7.20
CA TRP A 293 13.84 2.05 7.38
C TRP A 293 15.23 1.74 7.98
N HIS A 294 16.20 2.68 7.93
CA HIS A 294 17.52 2.55 8.55
C HIS A 294 17.62 3.18 9.95
N HIS A 295 16.56 3.13 10.76
CA HIS A 295 16.72 3.47 12.17
C HIS A 295 17.56 2.41 12.88
N LYS A 296 18.83 2.79 13.05
CA LYS A 296 19.84 2.27 13.97
C LYS A 296 19.21 1.72 15.24
N ARG A 297 19.61 0.47 15.57
CA ARG A 297 19.64 -0.16 16.90
C ARG A 297 18.77 0.53 17.96
N GLU A 298 17.47 0.27 17.97
CA GLU A 298 16.72 0.00 19.21
C GLU A 298 15.32 -0.54 18.92
N SER A 299 14.89 -1.40 19.84
CA SER A 299 13.75 -2.34 19.77
C SER A 299 12.39 -1.74 19.38
N THR A 300 11.39 -2.60 19.18
CA THR A 300 9.94 -2.33 19.06
C THR A 300 9.44 -1.10 19.85
N ARG A 301 10.03 -0.82 21.03
CA ARG A 301 9.76 0.35 21.87
C ARG A 301 9.97 1.71 21.20
N ALA A 302 10.99 1.86 20.34
CA ALA A 302 11.23 3.11 19.61
C ALA A 302 10.15 3.35 18.53
N ARG A 303 9.58 2.28 17.97
CA ARG A 303 8.45 2.37 17.02
C ARG A 303 7.13 2.64 17.74
N GLU A 304 6.92 2.02 18.90
CA GLU A 304 5.79 2.34 19.77
C GLU A 304 5.84 3.81 20.20
N ALA A 305 7.01 4.33 20.60
CA ALA A 305 7.21 5.77 20.88
C ALA A 305 6.94 6.66 19.65
N PHE A 306 7.41 6.25 18.46
CA PHE A 306 7.14 6.96 17.21
C PHE A 306 5.64 7.06 16.92
N PHE A 307 4.85 6.02 17.19
CA PHE A 307 3.38 6.07 16.99
C PHE A 307 2.65 6.90 18.04
N LEU A 308 3.14 6.88 19.28
CA LEU A 308 2.62 7.74 20.35
C LEU A 308 2.84 9.22 20.04
N ASP A 309 4.01 9.60 19.50
CA ASP A 309 4.27 10.99 19.07
C ASP A 309 3.26 11.47 18.01
N PHE A 310 2.84 10.60 17.08
CA PHE A 310 1.78 10.96 16.11
C PHE A 310 0.40 11.02 16.74
N ALA A 311 0.11 10.09 17.66
CA ALA A 311 -1.12 10.10 18.42
C ALA A 311 -1.28 11.44 19.16
N GLU A 312 -0.22 11.94 19.78
CA GLU A 312 -0.24 13.19 20.52
C GLU A 312 -0.29 14.44 19.62
N LYS A 313 0.35 14.41 18.45
CA LYS A 313 0.51 15.61 17.60
C LYS A 313 -0.49 15.75 16.47
N ILE A 314 -1.07 14.65 15.99
CA ILE A 314 -1.96 14.68 14.81
C ILE A 314 -3.41 14.43 15.21
N VAL A 315 -3.67 13.41 16.05
CA VAL A 315 -5.05 13.02 16.41
C VAL A 315 -5.84 14.18 17.04
N PRO A 316 -5.28 15.04 17.93
CA PRO A 316 -6.04 16.15 18.51
C PRO A 316 -6.50 17.20 17.51
N HIS A 317 -5.89 17.24 16.31
CA HIS A 317 -6.19 18.21 15.27
C HIS A 317 -7.26 17.71 14.27
N VAL A 318 -7.73 16.47 14.41
CA VAL A 318 -8.66 15.82 13.49
C VAL A 318 -9.89 15.37 14.27
N SER A 319 -11.10 15.79 13.86
CA SER A 319 -12.31 15.60 14.66
C SER A 319 -13.24 14.49 14.13
N LYS A 320 -13.16 14.17 12.85
CA LYS A 320 -14.01 13.22 12.13
C LYS A 320 -13.20 12.20 11.36
N THR A 321 -12.21 12.64 10.58
CA THR A 321 -11.39 11.77 9.73
C THR A 321 -10.70 10.72 10.59
N ARG A 322 -10.82 9.45 10.19
CA ARG A 322 -10.22 8.34 10.95
C ARG A 322 -8.72 8.27 10.73
N THR A 323 -7.99 7.77 11.72
CA THR A 323 -6.54 7.63 11.65
C THR A 323 -6.12 6.16 11.65
N TYR A 324 -5.36 5.79 10.65
CA TYR A 324 -4.66 4.51 10.59
C TYR A 324 -3.15 4.74 10.71
N VAL A 325 -2.45 3.76 11.25
CA VAL A 325 -0.99 3.74 11.23
C VAL A 325 -0.46 2.41 10.73
N THR A 326 0.59 2.47 9.92
CA THR A 326 1.26 1.28 9.36
C THR A 326 2.77 1.39 9.53
N GLY A 327 3.37 0.38 10.15
CA GLY A 327 4.83 0.28 10.21
C GLY A 327 5.31 -0.69 11.29
N GLY A 328 5.71 -1.90 10.91
CA GLY A 328 6.45 -2.76 11.86
C GLY A 328 5.66 -3.26 13.08
N VAL A 329 4.33 -3.11 13.13
CA VAL A 329 3.48 -3.68 14.18
C VAL A 329 3.45 -5.21 14.04
N ARG A 330 3.63 -5.93 15.15
CA ARG A 330 3.81 -7.40 15.16
C ARG A 330 3.01 -8.15 16.24
N SER A 331 2.49 -7.47 17.25
CA SER A 331 1.79 -8.10 18.37
C SER A 331 0.42 -7.45 18.57
N VAL A 332 -0.54 -8.25 19.05
CA VAL A 332 -1.87 -7.77 19.45
C VAL A 332 -1.75 -6.71 20.55
N GLY A 333 -0.81 -6.91 21.48
CA GLY A 333 -0.47 -5.92 22.51
C GLY A 333 -0.18 -4.53 21.94
N ALA A 334 0.71 -4.44 20.95
CA ALA A 334 1.06 -3.16 20.32
C ALA A 334 -0.11 -2.58 19.52
N MET A 335 -0.90 -3.43 18.85
CA MET A 335 -2.09 -2.98 18.13
C MET A 335 -3.14 -2.35 19.07
N VAL A 336 -3.36 -2.95 20.24
CA VAL A 336 -4.27 -2.41 21.27
C VAL A 336 -3.73 -1.12 21.86
N ASP A 337 -2.43 -1.03 22.13
CA ASP A 337 -1.80 0.19 22.65
C ASP A 337 -1.96 1.36 21.68
N ILE A 338 -1.85 1.11 20.36
CA ILE A 338 -2.12 2.12 19.32
C ILE A 338 -3.55 2.65 19.40
N LEU A 339 -4.55 1.78 19.59
CA LEU A 339 -5.94 2.22 19.75
C LEU A 339 -6.15 3.01 21.04
N GLN A 340 -5.50 2.60 22.13
CA GLN A 340 -5.56 3.29 23.42
C GLN A 340 -4.91 4.66 23.38
N ALA A 341 -3.91 4.85 22.50
CA ALA A 341 -3.29 6.15 22.25
C ALA A 341 -4.20 7.12 21.47
N GLY A 342 -5.34 6.65 20.96
CA GLY A 342 -6.34 7.48 20.27
C GLY A 342 -6.39 7.30 18.75
N LEU A 343 -5.57 6.41 18.17
CA LEU A 343 -5.72 6.07 16.76
C LEU A 343 -6.91 5.14 16.52
N ASP A 344 -7.50 5.22 15.33
CA ASP A 344 -8.72 4.47 15.01
C ASP A 344 -8.44 3.06 14.48
N GLY A 345 -7.31 2.84 13.81
CA GLY A 345 -7.01 1.57 13.17
C GLY A 345 -5.52 1.28 12.95
N VAL A 346 -5.22 0.02 12.63
CA VAL A 346 -3.85 -0.47 12.46
C VAL A 346 -3.70 -1.16 11.11
N GLY A 347 -2.73 -0.71 10.32
CA GLY A 347 -2.37 -1.34 9.06
C GLY A 347 -1.22 -2.35 9.20
N ILE A 348 -1.38 -3.48 8.53
CA ILE A 348 -0.45 -4.62 8.51
C ILE A 348 0.00 -4.88 7.08
N GLY A 349 1.29 -4.71 6.81
CA GLY A 349 1.92 -5.02 5.51
C GLY A 349 2.38 -6.47 5.44
N ARG A 350 3.70 -6.69 5.39
CA ARG A 350 4.36 -8.00 5.19
C ARG A 350 3.75 -9.19 5.95
N PRO A 351 3.37 -9.09 7.25
CA PRO A 351 2.73 -10.21 7.94
C PRO A 351 1.45 -10.73 7.25
N ALA A 352 0.69 -9.86 6.59
CA ALA A 352 -0.52 -10.24 5.85
C ALA A 352 -0.21 -11.16 4.64
N CYS A 353 1.03 -11.19 4.14
CA CYS A 353 1.43 -12.13 3.09
C CYS A 353 1.65 -13.54 3.64
N ALA A 354 2.26 -13.65 4.83
CA ALA A 354 2.50 -14.95 5.50
C ALA A 354 1.26 -15.50 6.20
N GLU A 355 0.42 -14.60 6.72
CA GLU A 355 -0.77 -14.89 7.52
C GLU A 355 -1.99 -14.16 6.94
N PRO A 356 -2.52 -14.58 5.78
CA PRO A 356 -3.65 -13.92 5.14
C PRO A 356 -4.93 -13.93 5.98
N ARG A 357 -5.00 -14.82 6.98
CA ARG A 357 -6.11 -14.98 7.93
C ARG A 357 -5.83 -14.39 9.32
N LEU A 358 -4.78 -13.54 9.44
CA LEU A 358 -4.33 -13.00 10.73
C LEU A 358 -5.46 -12.40 11.60
N PRO A 359 -6.37 -11.54 11.08
CA PRO A 359 -7.48 -11.04 11.90
C PRO A 359 -8.37 -12.16 12.45
N LYS A 360 -8.78 -13.10 11.58
CA LYS A 360 -9.55 -14.27 11.98
C LYS A 360 -8.85 -15.06 13.09
N ASP A 361 -7.56 -15.32 12.93
CA ASP A 361 -6.78 -16.10 13.90
C ASP A 361 -6.58 -15.36 15.24
N ILE A 362 -6.48 -14.03 15.23
CA ILE A 362 -6.47 -13.21 16.45
C ILE A 362 -7.81 -13.33 17.19
N PHE A 363 -8.92 -13.21 16.46
CA PHE A 363 -10.26 -13.13 17.07
C PHE A 363 -10.83 -14.49 17.48
N GLU A 364 -10.54 -15.54 16.73
CA GLU A 364 -11.17 -16.86 16.91
C GLU A 364 -10.22 -17.89 17.51
N ASN A 365 -8.92 -17.80 17.18
CA ASN A 365 -7.92 -18.81 17.56
C ASN A 365 -6.95 -18.31 18.65
N GLY A 366 -7.11 -17.07 19.11
CA GLY A 366 -6.36 -16.52 20.25
C GLY A 366 -4.90 -16.20 19.96
N ILE A 367 -4.49 -16.09 18.69
CA ILE A 367 -3.13 -15.70 18.32
C ILE A 367 -2.81 -14.30 18.86
N LYS A 368 -1.63 -14.14 19.48
CA LYS A 368 -1.21 -12.88 20.15
C LYS A 368 -0.15 -12.08 19.38
N SER A 369 0.41 -12.63 18.32
CA SER A 369 1.45 -11.98 17.52
C SER A 369 1.66 -12.68 16.19
N CYS A 370 2.28 -11.98 15.24
CA CYS A 370 2.61 -12.52 13.93
C CYS A 370 3.70 -13.60 14.03
N VAL A 371 3.83 -14.44 13.01
CA VAL A 371 4.96 -15.37 12.85
C VAL A 371 6.27 -14.59 12.76
N LYS A 372 7.29 -15.05 13.47
CA LYS A 372 8.62 -14.44 13.45
C LYS A 372 9.45 -15.09 12.33
N PRO A 373 9.87 -14.33 11.30
CA PRO A 373 10.68 -14.88 10.22
C PRO A 373 12.09 -15.28 10.72
N LEU A 374 12.69 -16.28 10.07
CA LEU A 374 14.09 -16.65 10.25
C LEU A 374 15.04 -15.67 9.54
N LEU A 375 14.59 -15.11 8.41
CA LEU A 375 15.36 -14.14 7.63
C LEU A 375 15.43 -12.79 8.34
N ASP A 376 16.55 -12.08 8.18
CA ASP A 376 16.73 -10.76 8.76
C ASP A 376 15.76 -9.76 8.13
N GLU A 377 14.82 -9.26 8.93
CA GLU A 377 13.84 -8.27 8.50
C GLU A 377 14.43 -6.89 8.22
N GLN A 378 15.66 -6.64 8.67
CA GLN A 378 16.39 -5.41 8.36
C GLN A 378 16.91 -5.41 6.93
N ASP A 379 17.06 -6.58 6.30
CA ASP A 379 17.23 -6.66 4.86
C ASP A 379 15.86 -6.40 4.21
N PHE A 380 15.63 -5.11 3.92
CA PHE A 380 14.40 -4.66 3.27
C PHE A 380 14.17 -5.36 1.93
N GLY A 381 15.23 -5.55 1.13
CA GLY A 381 15.14 -6.19 -0.18
C GLY A 381 14.71 -7.64 -0.08
N LEU A 382 15.28 -8.39 0.86
CA LEU A 382 14.89 -9.77 1.13
C LEU A 382 13.48 -9.87 1.69
N GLY A 383 13.10 -8.96 2.59
CA GLY A 383 11.74 -8.89 3.13
C GLY A 383 10.67 -8.60 2.06
N VAL A 384 10.96 -7.72 1.11
CA VAL A 384 10.09 -7.45 -0.06
C VAL A 384 10.02 -8.69 -0.96
N ALA A 385 11.15 -9.32 -1.25
CA ALA A 385 11.20 -10.49 -2.11
C ALA A 385 10.41 -11.68 -1.53
N MET A 386 10.56 -11.96 -0.23
CA MET A 386 9.79 -12.98 0.48
C MET A 386 8.29 -12.70 0.45
N ALA A 387 7.89 -11.48 0.81
CA ALA A 387 6.47 -11.08 0.80
C ALA A 387 5.86 -11.18 -0.60
N GLY A 388 6.62 -10.81 -1.63
CA GLY A 388 6.23 -10.96 -3.03
C GLY A 388 6.07 -12.42 -3.46
N SER A 389 6.99 -13.30 -3.09
CA SER A 389 6.87 -14.74 -3.33
C SER A 389 5.66 -15.34 -2.60
N GLN A 390 5.40 -14.95 -1.36
CA GLN A 390 4.21 -15.35 -0.61
C GLN A 390 2.90 -14.88 -1.27
N MET A 391 2.87 -13.64 -1.78
CA MET A 391 1.75 -13.17 -2.60
C MET A 391 1.61 -14.03 -3.86
N LEU A 392 2.69 -14.31 -4.59
CA LEU A 392 2.62 -15.13 -5.79
C LEU A 392 2.08 -16.55 -5.51
N GLN A 393 2.46 -17.18 -4.39
CA GLN A 393 1.86 -18.44 -3.94
C GLN A 393 0.34 -18.32 -3.73
N MET A 394 -0.12 -17.29 -3.01
CA MET A 394 -1.56 -17.03 -2.87
C MET A 394 -2.24 -16.76 -4.21
N GLY A 395 -1.55 -16.09 -5.13
CA GLY A 395 -2.02 -15.88 -6.51
C GLY A 395 -2.24 -17.18 -7.27
N HIS A 396 -1.49 -18.24 -6.94
CA HIS A 396 -1.68 -19.59 -7.48
C HIS A 396 -2.61 -20.47 -6.62
N ASN A 397 -3.32 -19.91 -5.63
CA ASN A 397 -4.11 -20.64 -4.63
C ASN A 397 -3.28 -21.69 -3.87
N GLU A 398 -2.05 -21.32 -3.55
CA GLU A 398 -1.13 -22.07 -2.69
C GLU A 398 -1.05 -21.38 -1.30
N GLU A 399 -0.84 -22.15 -0.23
CA GLU A 399 -0.55 -21.57 1.09
C GLU A 399 0.79 -20.82 1.02
N PRO A 400 0.86 -19.56 1.51
CA PRO A 400 2.13 -18.82 1.55
C PRO A 400 3.15 -19.57 2.39
N MET A 401 4.41 -19.64 2.04
CA MET A 401 5.42 -20.31 2.87
C MET A 401 5.51 -19.77 4.31
N ASP A 402 5.72 -20.65 5.30
CA ASP A 402 5.94 -20.27 6.70
C ASP A 402 7.35 -19.69 6.89
N PRO A 403 7.50 -18.39 7.19
CA PRO A 403 8.81 -17.74 7.28
C PRO A 403 9.63 -18.15 8.49
N SER A 404 9.05 -18.91 9.41
CA SER A 404 9.77 -19.51 10.55
C SER A 404 10.30 -20.92 10.26
N ASP A 405 9.92 -21.54 9.13
CA ASP A 405 10.38 -22.87 8.74
C ASP A 405 11.73 -22.80 8.00
N GLN A 406 12.70 -23.58 8.49
CA GLN A 406 14.06 -23.59 7.97
C GLN A 406 14.11 -24.06 6.51
N LYS A 407 13.39 -25.13 6.16
CA LYS A 407 13.42 -25.71 4.81
C LYS A 407 12.76 -24.79 3.80
N ALA A 408 11.62 -24.20 4.16
CA ALA A 408 10.93 -23.21 3.35
C ALA A 408 11.82 -22.00 3.08
N THR A 409 12.51 -21.51 4.12
CA THR A 409 13.41 -20.35 4.03
C THR A 409 14.63 -20.64 3.15
N GLU A 410 15.28 -21.80 3.31
CA GLU A 410 16.40 -22.24 2.46
C GLU A 410 15.97 -22.40 1.00
N GLY A 411 14.79 -22.99 0.76
CA GLY A 411 14.19 -23.12 -0.56
C GLY A 411 13.95 -21.76 -1.21
N LEU A 412 13.37 -20.82 -0.47
CA LEU A 412 13.13 -19.46 -0.95
C LEU A 412 14.44 -18.76 -1.35
N VAL A 413 15.48 -18.81 -0.52
CA VAL A 413 16.77 -18.16 -0.85
C VAL A 413 17.38 -18.72 -2.12
N LYS A 414 17.29 -20.05 -2.33
CA LYS A 414 17.74 -20.71 -3.56
C LYS A 414 16.96 -20.22 -4.78
N ASP A 415 15.63 -20.19 -4.69
CA ASP A 415 14.77 -19.80 -5.81
C ASP A 415 14.89 -18.31 -6.12
N LEU A 416 15.05 -17.45 -5.11
CA LEU A 416 15.34 -16.03 -5.27
C LEU A 416 16.65 -15.79 -6.02
N THR A 417 17.68 -16.58 -5.72
CA THR A 417 18.99 -16.49 -6.40
C THR A 417 18.85 -16.85 -7.87
N ALA A 418 18.20 -17.98 -8.18
CA ALA A 418 17.93 -18.39 -9.56
C ALA A 418 17.06 -17.37 -10.31
N TRP A 419 16.01 -16.87 -9.66
CA TRP A 419 15.11 -15.86 -10.22
C TRP A 419 15.86 -14.57 -10.61
N LYS A 420 16.70 -14.03 -9.72
CA LYS A 420 17.49 -12.82 -9.99
C LYS A 420 18.38 -12.98 -11.22
N ALA A 421 19.02 -14.15 -11.39
CA ALA A 421 19.83 -14.44 -12.57
C ALA A 421 19.00 -14.41 -13.86
N ARG A 422 17.84 -15.09 -13.86
CA ARG A 422 16.93 -15.08 -15.04
C ARG A 422 16.39 -13.69 -15.36
N VAL A 423 16.06 -12.89 -14.35
CA VAL A 423 15.58 -11.50 -14.55
C VAL A 423 16.67 -10.66 -15.24
N ALA A 424 17.91 -10.75 -14.77
CA ALA A 424 19.04 -10.04 -15.37
C ALA A 424 19.25 -10.43 -16.84
N GLU A 425 19.09 -11.70 -17.18
CA GLU A 425 19.21 -12.21 -18.56
C GLU A 425 18.01 -11.86 -19.46
N SER A 426 16.83 -11.65 -18.87
CA SER A 426 15.57 -11.45 -19.61
C SER A 426 15.46 -10.11 -20.35
N LYS A 427 16.35 -9.15 -20.06
CA LYS A 427 16.31 -7.79 -20.62
C LYS A 427 14.95 -7.11 -20.42
N GLY A 428 14.34 -7.28 -19.24
CA GLY A 428 13.07 -6.65 -18.85
C GLY A 428 11.81 -7.40 -19.28
N GLN A 429 11.93 -8.58 -19.90
CA GLN A 429 10.79 -9.43 -20.24
C GLN A 429 10.23 -10.16 -19.02
N LEU A 430 11.11 -10.58 -18.09
CA LEU A 430 10.71 -11.27 -16.87
C LEU A 430 10.50 -10.23 -15.74
N TYR A 431 9.38 -10.36 -15.02
CA TYR A 431 8.95 -9.41 -13.99
C TYR A 431 8.22 -10.13 -12.85
N GLY A 432 7.89 -9.40 -11.79
CA GLY A 432 7.21 -9.94 -10.61
C GLY A 432 8.19 -10.50 -9.58
N PHE A 433 7.80 -11.60 -8.94
CA PHE A 433 8.53 -12.21 -7.84
C PHE A 433 8.90 -13.66 -8.14
N ALA A 434 9.84 -14.22 -7.37
CA ALA A 434 10.25 -15.61 -7.55
C ALA A 434 9.13 -16.56 -7.11
N ARG A 435 8.87 -17.58 -7.93
CA ARG A 435 8.06 -18.73 -7.52
C ARG A 435 8.86 -19.62 -6.59
N LEU A 436 8.22 -20.14 -5.54
CA LEU A 436 8.81 -21.13 -4.67
C LEU A 436 8.65 -22.53 -5.30
N GLU A 437 9.78 -23.16 -5.62
CA GLU A 437 9.87 -24.46 -6.28
C GLU A 437 10.77 -25.43 -5.50
N SER A 438 11.70 -24.91 -4.71
CA SER A 438 12.68 -25.68 -3.93
C SER A 438 12.19 -26.09 -2.53
N ALA A 439 10.93 -25.84 -2.19
CA ALA A 439 10.29 -26.25 -0.94
C ALA A 439 8.86 -26.76 -1.18
N PRO A 440 8.28 -27.55 -0.25
CA PRO A 440 6.91 -28.04 -0.39
C PRO A 440 5.90 -26.90 -0.51
N VAL A 441 4.98 -27.06 -1.45
CA VAL A 441 3.86 -26.15 -1.71
C VAL A 441 2.57 -26.90 -1.40
N PHE A 442 1.64 -26.21 -0.73
CA PHE A 442 0.38 -26.80 -0.28
C PHE A 442 -0.80 -26.05 -0.91
N PRO A 443 -1.90 -26.71 -1.29
CA PRO A 443 -3.13 -26.02 -1.70
C PRO A 443 -3.64 -25.11 -0.59
N TYR A 444 -4.11 -23.91 -0.95
CA TYR A 444 -4.68 -22.95 -0.01
C TYR A 444 -5.88 -23.54 0.74
N GLY A 445 -5.90 -23.45 2.06
CA GLY A 445 -6.94 -24.00 2.92
C GLY A 445 -6.98 -25.54 3.00
N GLY A 446 -5.99 -26.24 2.45
CA GLY A 446 -5.92 -27.70 2.46
C GLY A 446 -5.50 -28.29 3.81
N ASN A 447 -6.06 -29.46 4.17
CA ASN A 447 -5.77 -30.17 5.42
C ASN A 447 -4.30 -30.63 5.59
N ALA A 448 -3.53 -30.65 4.50
CA ALA A 448 -2.13 -31.07 4.50
C ALA A 448 -1.14 -29.92 4.80
N ALA A 449 -1.62 -28.68 4.88
CA ALA A 449 -0.77 -27.54 5.20
C ALA A 449 -0.27 -27.61 6.66
N PRO A 450 0.96 -27.15 6.96
CA PRO A 450 1.45 -27.08 8.33
C PRO A 450 0.50 -26.26 9.21
N ALA A 451 0.17 -26.78 10.40
CA ALA A 451 -0.62 -26.04 11.37
C ALA A 451 0.15 -24.79 11.82
N ARG A 452 -0.41 -23.61 11.57
CA ARG A 452 0.18 -22.30 11.92
C ARG A 452 -0.37 -21.70 13.21
N LEU A 453 -1.28 -22.40 13.87
CA LEU A 453 -1.87 -21.95 15.13
C LEU A 453 -0.86 -22.08 16.29
#